data_AF-A0AA38ZHZ1-F1
#
_entry.id   AF-A0AA38ZHZ1-F1
#
_cell.length_a   1.000
_cell.length_b   1.000
_cell.length_c   1.000
_cell.angle_alpha   90.00
_cell.angle_beta   90.00
_cell.angle_gamma   90.00
#
_symmetry.space_group_name_H-M   'P 1'
#
loop_
_entity.id
_entity.type
_entity.pdbx_description
1 polymer ?
#
loop_
_entity_poly.entity_id
_entity_poly.type
_entity_poly.pdbx_seq_one_letter_code
_entity_poly.pdbx_strand_id
1 'polypeptide(L)'
;MNFKSAKASCNGDYVTVNASNEGCVADMEAISKLITPIYTMHVLEPNCGITSQKPNERKLQQRSLIENTKHFPSGLGKKAAYHCHDYMYVLSEIWSNNESVREALHVREGTKGHWVRCNISGLAYTKVVKSSVPYQRNLTQTGLRALIYSGDHDMSIPHVGTQEWINSLNLTVDDTWRAWYTDAQVSGYTQRFTNDDFSLTFATVKGAGHVAIEFRPRECYAMIKRWFASFPL
;
A
#
# COMPACT_ATOMS: atom_id res chain seq x y z
N MET A 1 -17.72 -11.25 17.47
CA MET A 1 -16.81 -10.71 16.44
C MET A 1 -15.42 -10.74 17.05
N ASN A 2 -14.65 -11.81 16.84
CA ASN A 2 -13.58 -12.16 17.76
C ASN A 2 -12.21 -12.15 17.06
N PHE A 3 -11.62 -10.97 16.86
CA PHE A 3 -10.16 -10.88 16.68
C PHE A 3 -9.41 -11.62 17.79
N LYS A 4 -9.99 -11.68 19.00
CA LYS A 4 -9.53 -12.52 20.11
C LYS A 4 -9.58 -14.03 19.81
N SER A 5 -10.61 -14.49 19.09
CA SER A 5 -10.75 -15.88 18.65
C SER A 5 -9.73 -16.17 17.56
N ALA A 6 -9.65 -15.32 16.52
CA ALA A 6 -8.65 -15.44 15.47
C ALA A 6 -7.22 -15.49 16.04
N LYS A 7 -6.92 -14.66 17.05
CA LYS A 7 -5.61 -14.69 17.73
C LYS A 7 -5.34 -16.03 18.43
N ALA A 8 -6.35 -16.63 19.04
CA ALA A 8 -6.22 -17.91 19.72
C ALA A 8 -6.19 -19.09 18.73
N SER A 9 -7.04 -19.06 17.70
CA SER A 9 -7.20 -20.16 16.74
C SER A 9 -6.10 -20.19 15.69
N CYS A 10 -5.61 -19.03 15.24
CA CYS A 10 -4.60 -18.92 14.19
C CYS A 10 -3.15 -18.93 14.69
N ASN A 11 -2.92 -18.90 16.01
CA ASN A 11 -1.58 -18.91 16.61
C ASN A 11 -0.61 -17.86 16.02
N GLY A 12 -1.13 -16.69 15.65
CA GLY A 12 -0.36 -15.59 15.06
C GLY A 12 -0.08 -15.69 13.55
N ASP A 13 -0.46 -16.79 12.87
CA ASP A 13 -0.36 -16.91 11.42
C ASP A 13 -1.71 -16.67 10.74
N TYR A 14 -1.85 -15.48 10.16
CA TYR A 14 -3.06 -15.04 9.46
C TYR A 14 -2.91 -15.07 7.93
N VAL A 15 -1.76 -15.51 7.41
CA VAL A 15 -1.41 -15.45 5.99
C VAL A 15 -1.32 -16.84 5.39
N THR A 16 -0.65 -17.77 6.06
CA THR A 16 -0.52 -19.18 5.65
C THR A 16 -1.42 -20.07 6.49
N VAL A 17 -2.71 -19.72 6.52
CA VAL A 17 -3.72 -20.45 7.30
C VAL A 17 -3.76 -21.92 6.87
N ASN A 18 -3.46 -22.80 7.83
CA ASN A 18 -3.57 -24.24 7.63
C ASN A 18 -5.04 -24.62 7.39
N ALA A 19 -5.34 -25.21 6.24
CA ALA A 19 -6.69 -25.63 5.87
C ALA A 19 -7.31 -26.66 6.85
N SER A 20 -6.50 -27.42 7.58
CA SER A 20 -6.96 -28.34 8.62
C SER A 20 -7.34 -27.64 9.93
N ASN A 21 -6.99 -26.37 10.12
CA ASN A 21 -7.37 -25.58 11.28
C ASN A 21 -8.71 -24.89 11.03
N GLU A 22 -9.80 -25.66 11.14
CA GLU A 22 -11.16 -25.19 10.85
C GLU A 22 -11.54 -23.95 11.66
N GLY A 23 -11.08 -23.84 12.91
CA GLY A 23 -11.32 -22.67 13.76
C GLY A 23 -10.69 -21.40 13.20
N CYS A 24 -9.41 -21.46 12.80
CA CYS A 24 -8.73 -20.32 12.17
C CYS A 24 -9.34 -19.99 10.81
N VAL A 25 -9.66 -21.00 9.99
CA VAL A 25 -10.32 -20.79 8.69
C VAL A 25 -11.63 -20.03 8.87
N ALA A 26 -12.50 -20.47 9.80
CA ALA A 26 -13.77 -19.81 10.07
C ALA A 26 -13.60 -18.38 10.59
N ASP A 27 -12.65 -18.15 11.50
CA ASP A 27 -12.33 -16.81 12.01
C ASP A 27 -11.81 -15.89 10.90
N MET A 28 -10.94 -16.39 10.02
CA MET A 28 -10.37 -15.64 8.90
C MET A 28 -11.40 -15.35 7.81
N GLU A 29 -12.31 -16.29 7.52
CA GLU A 29 -13.46 -16.03 6.64
C GLU A 29 -14.39 -14.95 7.21
N ALA A 30 -14.65 -14.99 8.52
CA ALA A 30 -15.47 -13.98 9.18
C ALA A 30 -14.81 -12.59 9.14
N ILE A 31 -13.50 -12.50 9.41
CA ILE A 31 -12.74 -11.25 9.28
C ILE A 31 -12.73 -10.77 7.83
N SER A 32 -12.44 -11.66 6.87
CA SER A 32 -12.40 -11.34 5.44
C SER A 32 -13.70 -10.71 4.96
N LYS A 33 -14.86 -11.26 5.36
CA LYS A 33 -16.19 -10.70 5.03
C LYS A 33 -16.37 -9.27 5.55
N LEU A 34 -15.82 -8.94 6.72
CA LEU A 34 -15.92 -7.61 7.32
C LEU A 34 -15.01 -6.57 6.65
N ILE A 35 -13.83 -7.00 6.19
CA ILE A 35 -12.84 -6.10 5.58
C ILE A 35 -12.95 -6.00 4.06
N THR A 36 -13.62 -6.94 3.40
CA THR A 36 -13.82 -6.94 1.93
C THR A 36 -14.39 -5.62 1.39
N PRO A 37 -15.36 -4.96 2.07
CA PRO A 37 -15.87 -3.67 1.59
C PRO A 37 -14.88 -2.51 1.75
N ILE A 38 -13.82 -2.65 2.55
CA ILE A 38 -12.85 -1.59 2.83
C ILE A 38 -11.90 -1.43 1.64
N TYR A 39 -11.66 -0.18 1.23
CA TYR A 39 -10.61 0.12 0.27
C TYR A 39 -9.24 -0.03 0.93
N THR A 40 -8.51 -1.09 0.57
CA THR A 40 -7.29 -1.49 1.28
C THR A 40 -6.14 -0.49 1.16
N MET A 41 -6.12 0.34 0.12
CA MET A 41 -5.08 1.35 -0.06
C MET A 41 -5.31 2.59 0.81
N HIS A 42 -6.54 2.81 1.29
CA HIS A 42 -6.87 3.89 2.22
C HIS A 42 -8.19 3.60 2.93
N VAL A 43 -8.15 3.19 4.21
CA VAL A 43 -9.32 2.64 4.93
C VAL A 43 -10.51 3.58 5.09
N LEU A 44 -10.34 4.89 4.91
CA LEU A 44 -11.44 5.88 4.97
C LEU A 44 -12.02 6.27 3.61
N GLU A 45 -11.40 5.87 2.50
CA GLU A 45 -11.89 6.20 1.17
C GLU A 45 -12.98 5.19 0.73
N PRO A 46 -13.93 5.60 -0.11
CA PRO A 46 -14.91 4.66 -0.64
C PRO A 46 -14.24 3.61 -1.52
N ASN A 47 -14.64 2.35 -1.37
CA ASN A 47 -14.22 1.30 -2.28
C ASN A 47 -15.00 1.42 -3.59
N CYS A 48 -14.36 2.00 -4.60
CA CYS A 48 -14.98 2.28 -5.88
C CYS A 48 -14.89 1.13 -6.90
N GLY A 49 -14.20 0.03 -6.55
CA GLY A 49 -13.83 -1.02 -7.50
C GLY A 49 -12.81 -0.52 -8.53
N ILE A 50 -11.94 -1.41 -9.01
CA ILE A 50 -10.94 -1.05 -10.01
C ILE A 50 -11.68 -0.67 -11.30
N THR A 51 -11.62 0.60 -11.69
CA THR A 51 -12.05 1.10 -13.00
C THR A 51 -11.11 0.54 -14.08
N SER A 52 -11.27 -0.74 -14.41
CA SER A 52 -10.55 -1.44 -15.48
C SER A 52 -11.58 -2.06 -16.42
N GLN A 53 -11.42 -1.75 -17.70
CA GLN A 53 -12.36 -2.09 -18.77
C GLN A 53 -12.46 -3.60 -19.04
N LYS A 54 -13.71 -4.05 -19.14
CA LYS A 54 -14.28 -5.26 -19.77
C LYS A 54 -13.92 -6.68 -19.24
N PRO A 55 -14.94 -7.57 -19.12
CA PRO A 55 -14.79 -8.91 -18.57
C PRO A 55 -14.37 -9.92 -19.64
N ASN A 56 -13.31 -10.67 -19.39
CA ASN A 56 -13.13 -11.98 -20.02
C ASN A 56 -13.46 -13.06 -18.99
N GLU A 57 -14.54 -13.79 -19.28
CA GLU A 57 -15.01 -14.91 -18.47
C GLU A 57 -14.06 -16.09 -18.57
N ARG A 58 -13.58 -16.59 -17.43
CA ARG A 58 -13.34 -18.03 -17.22
C ARG A 58 -13.37 -18.35 -15.72
N LYS A 59 -14.32 -19.23 -15.41
CA LYS A 59 -14.75 -19.74 -14.10
C LYS A 59 -13.63 -20.43 -13.33
N LEU A 60 -13.68 -20.35 -12.00
CA LEU A 60 -13.52 -21.50 -11.11
C LEU A 60 -14.43 -21.34 -9.87
N GLN A 61 -14.97 -22.47 -9.42
CA GLN A 61 -16.21 -22.63 -8.69
C GLN A 61 -16.03 -22.45 -7.17
N GLN A 62 -16.86 -21.60 -6.55
CA GLN A 62 -17.44 -21.91 -5.25
C GLN A 62 -18.76 -21.15 -5.07
N ARG A 63 -19.85 -21.92 -4.99
CA ARG A 63 -21.22 -21.42 -4.84
C ARG A 63 -21.48 -21.08 -3.36
N SER A 64 -21.42 -19.81 -2.99
CA SER A 64 -22.29 -19.26 -1.94
C SER A 64 -22.43 -17.75 -2.14
N LEU A 65 -23.64 -17.33 -2.55
CA LEU A 65 -24.16 -15.95 -2.54
C LEU A 65 -23.13 -14.85 -2.85
N ILE A 66 -22.43 -14.99 -3.98
CA ILE A 66 -21.77 -13.86 -4.61
C ILE A 66 -22.87 -13.15 -5.38
N GLU A 67 -23.44 -12.14 -4.74
CA GLU A 67 -24.24 -11.15 -5.45
C GLU A 67 -23.32 -10.56 -6.53
N ASN A 68 -23.69 -10.82 -7.79
CA ASN A 68 -22.95 -10.42 -8.97
C ASN A 68 -22.55 -8.95 -8.90
N THR A 69 -21.33 -8.63 -8.49
CA THR A 69 -20.77 -7.28 -8.64
C THR A 69 -20.28 -7.06 -10.07
N LYS A 70 -21.06 -7.53 -11.06
CA LYS A 70 -21.00 -7.12 -12.47
C LYS A 70 -21.76 -5.82 -12.73
N HIS A 71 -22.22 -5.15 -11.68
CA HIS A 71 -22.85 -3.85 -11.77
C HIS A 71 -22.14 -2.91 -10.81
N PHE A 72 -21.60 -1.80 -11.34
CA PHE A 72 -21.73 -0.53 -10.64
C PHE A 72 -23.11 -0.52 -9.98
N PRO A 73 -23.26 -0.20 -8.69
CA PRO A 73 -24.55 0.24 -8.23
C PRO A 73 -24.92 1.42 -9.13
N SER A 74 -25.86 1.19 -10.06
CA SER A 74 -26.38 2.17 -10.99
C SER A 74 -27.07 3.36 -10.29
N GLY A 75 -26.89 3.50 -8.97
CA GLY A 75 -27.39 4.57 -8.12
C GLY A 75 -26.37 5.66 -7.77
N LEU A 76 -25.07 5.46 -8.02
CA LEU A 76 -24.09 6.54 -7.88
C LEU A 76 -23.83 7.13 -9.27
N GLY A 77 -24.67 8.08 -9.66
CA GLY A 77 -24.62 8.76 -10.96
C GLY A 77 -23.24 9.35 -11.28
N LYS A 78 -22.99 9.80 -12.51
CA LYS A 78 -21.68 10.30 -13.01
C LYS A 78 -20.89 11.24 -12.06
N LYS A 79 -21.56 11.93 -11.12
CA LYS A 79 -20.94 12.73 -10.06
C LYS A 79 -20.13 11.91 -9.04
N ALA A 80 -20.52 10.68 -8.78
CA ALA A 80 -19.87 9.75 -7.84
C ALA A 80 -18.50 9.26 -8.29
N ALA A 81 -18.30 9.09 -9.60
CA ALA A 81 -17.02 8.63 -10.14
C ALA A 81 -15.88 9.63 -9.85
N TYR A 82 -16.19 10.93 -9.76
CA TYR A 82 -15.21 11.96 -9.37
C TYR A 82 -14.86 11.95 -7.87
N HIS A 83 -15.65 11.27 -7.04
CA HIS A 83 -15.35 11.11 -5.61
C HIS A 83 -14.39 9.94 -5.33
N CYS A 84 -14.05 9.16 -6.35
CA CYS A 84 -13.11 8.05 -6.25
C CYS A 84 -11.70 8.53 -6.56
N HIS A 85 -10.78 8.36 -5.62
CA HIS A 85 -9.36 8.72 -5.80
C HIS A 85 -8.76 8.04 -7.05
N ASP A 86 -9.11 6.77 -7.27
CA ASP A 86 -8.65 5.95 -8.41
C ASP A 86 -9.03 6.51 -9.78
N TYR A 87 -9.98 7.45 -9.88
CA TYR A 87 -10.36 8.07 -11.15
C TYR A 87 -9.18 8.80 -11.81
N MET A 88 -8.23 9.29 -11.02
CA MET A 88 -7.00 9.90 -11.53
C MET A 88 -6.18 8.92 -12.38
N TYR A 89 -6.24 7.62 -12.11
CA TYR A 89 -5.55 6.61 -12.92
C TYR A 89 -6.20 6.43 -14.30
N VAL A 90 -7.51 6.59 -14.42
CA VAL A 90 -8.21 6.60 -15.72
C VAL A 90 -7.77 7.81 -16.54
N LEU A 91 -7.68 8.99 -15.90
CA LEU A 91 -7.21 10.20 -16.56
C LEU A 91 -5.73 10.07 -16.99
N SER A 92 -4.89 9.46 -16.18
CA SER A 92 -3.49 9.17 -16.51
C SER A 92 -3.35 8.27 -17.74
N GLU A 93 -4.22 7.27 -17.89
CA GLU A 93 -4.24 6.38 -19.06
C GLU A 93 -4.69 7.11 -20.34
N ILE A 94 -5.73 7.93 -20.25
CA ILE A 94 -6.19 8.76 -21.37
C ILE A 94 -5.09 9.75 -21.81
N TRP A 95 -4.49 10.45 -20.84
CA TRP A 95 -3.43 11.42 -21.10
C TRP A 95 -2.19 10.75 -21.72
N SER A 96 -1.72 9.63 -21.16
CA SER A 96 -0.52 8.93 -21.63
C SER A 96 -0.68 8.30 -23.01
N ASN A 97 -1.92 8.04 -23.45
CA ASN A 97 -2.22 7.49 -24.77
C ASN A 97 -2.59 8.53 -25.82
N ASN A 98 -2.72 9.81 -25.46
CA ASN A 98 -2.91 10.88 -26.42
C ASN A 98 -1.70 11.00 -27.35
N GLU A 99 -1.93 11.10 -28.67
CA GLU A 99 -0.86 11.11 -29.67
C GLU A 99 0.10 12.30 -29.49
N SER A 100 -0.42 13.50 -29.25
CA SER A 100 0.40 14.69 -29.02
C SER A 100 1.23 14.58 -27.73
N VAL A 101 0.69 13.95 -26.69
CA VAL A 101 1.45 13.65 -25.46
C VAL A 101 2.56 12.66 -25.75
N ARG A 102 2.27 11.58 -26.50
CA ARG A 102 3.27 10.57 -26.89
C ARG A 102 4.37 11.16 -27.75
N GLU A 103 4.03 12.04 -28.68
CA GLU A 103 4.99 12.79 -29.50
C GLU A 103 5.87 13.70 -28.64
N ALA A 104 5.26 14.48 -27.74
CA ALA A 104 5.98 15.37 -26.81
C ALA A 104 6.91 14.61 -25.85
N LEU A 105 6.54 13.39 -25.46
CA LEU A 105 7.37 12.47 -24.68
C LEU A 105 8.35 11.64 -25.54
N HIS A 106 8.41 11.90 -26.85
CA HIS A 106 9.27 11.21 -27.82
C HIS A 106 9.08 9.68 -27.87
N VAL A 107 7.85 9.21 -27.66
CA VAL A 107 7.49 7.80 -27.87
C VAL A 107 7.45 7.53 -29.37
N ARG A 108 8.46 6.82 -29.88
CA ARG A 108 8.56 6.47 -31.30
C ARG A 108 7.32 5.75 -31.81
N GLU A 109 6.72 6.30 -32.86
CA GLU A 109 5.55 5.74 -33.51
C GLU A 109 5.78 4.28 -33.94
N GLY A 110 4.76 3.43 -33.80
CA GLY A 110 4.82 2.00 -34.11
C GLY A 110 5.64 1.12 -33.15
N THR A 111 6.40 1.68 -32.20
CA THR A 111 7.29 0.88 -31.32
C THR A 111 6.66 0.44 -30.01
N LYS A 112 5.58 1.09 -29.56
CA LYS A 112 4.90 0.81 -28.29
C LYS A 112 3.39 0.80 -28.51
N GLY A 113 2.73 -0.23 -27.96
CA GLY A 113 1.28 -0.33 -27.97
C GLY A 113 0.60 0.65 -27.01
N HIS A 114 -0.63 0.31 -26.62
CA HIS A 114 -1.41 1.04 -25.63
C HIS A 114 -0.68 1.04 -24.28
N TRP A 115 -0.49 2.22 -23.71
CA TRP A 115 0.07 2.38 -22.37
C TRP A 115 -0.98 1.98 -21.34
N VAL A 116 -0.58 1.19 -20.36
CA VAL A 116 -1.39 0.83 -19.20
C VAL A 116 -0.56 1.06 -17.94
N ARG A 117 -1.19 1.54 -16.87
CA ARG A 117 -0.48 1.90 -15.63
C ARG A 117 0.24 0.70 -15.00
N CYS A 118 -0.43 -0.46 -14.95
CA CYS A 118 0.11 -1.68 -14.37
C CYS A 118 -0.23 -2.89 -15.24
N ASN A 119 0.78 -3.54 -15.82
CA ASN A 119 0.60 -4.77 -16.61
C ASN A 119 0.60 -6.01 -15.71
N ILE A 120 -0.48 -6.21 -14.93
CA ILE A 120 -0.56 -7.29 -13.93
C ILE A 120 -0.67 -8.67 -14.61
N SER A 121 -1.36 -8.76 -15.74
CA SER A 121 -1.64 -10.04 -16.41
C SER A 121 -0.57 -10.49 -17.41
N GLY A 122 0.30 -9.58 -17.87
CA GLY A 122 1.29 -9.86 -18.91
C GLY A 122 2.70 -10.13 -18.40
N LEU A 123 2.94 -10.06 -17.09
CA LEU A 123 4.27 -10.27 -16.50
C LEU A 123 4.42 -11.72 -16.04
N ALA A 124 5.30 -12.47 -16.71
CA ALA A 124 5.78 -13.77 -16.22
C ALA A 124 6.79 -13.55 -15.08
N TYR A 125 6.27 -13.23 -13.88
CA TYR A 125 7.10 -12.94 -12.71
C TYR A 125 6.93 -14.01 -11.62
N THR A 126 8.04 -14.65 -11.25
CA THR A 126 8.09 -15.63 -10.16
C THR A 126 8.71 -14.99 -8.92
N LYS A 127 7.96 -14.97 -7.81
CA LYS A 127 8.44 -14.47 -6.51
C LYS A 127 9.39 -15.48 -5.87
N VAL A 128 10.70 -15.24 -5.98
CA VAL A 128 11.74 -16.11 -5.37
C VAL A 128 12.30 -15.55 -4.06
N VAL A 129 12.24 -14.23 -3.85
CA VAL A 129 12.64 -13.57 -2.61
C VAL A 129 11.42 -13.43 -1.70
N LYS A 130 11.47 -14.11 -0.54
CA LYS A 130 10.36 -14.09 0.44
C LYS A 130 10.48 -12.99 1.49
N SER A 131 11.69 -12.46 1.71
CA SER A 131 11.95 -11.42 2.70
C SER A 131 13.10 -10.51 2.27
N SER A 132 12.93 -9.21 2.51
CA SER A 132 13.96 -8.18 2.32
C SER A 132 14.87 -8.02 3.54
N VAL A 133 14.52 -8.59 4.70
CA VAL A 133 15.26 -8.42 5.97
C VAL A 133 16.75 -8.77 5.84
N PRO A 134 17.16 -9.91 5.23
CA PRO A 134 18.57 -10.23 5.11
C PRO A 134 19.36 -9.20 4.28
N TYR A 135 18.73 -8.68 3.22
CA TYR A 135 19.35 -7.66 2.38
C TYR A 135 19.48 -6.34 3.13
N GLN A 136 18.45 -5.93 3.86
CA GLN A 136 18.50 -4.73 4.67
C GLN A 136 19.59 -4.84 5.75
N ARG A 137 19.71 -5.99 6.42
CA ARG A 137 20.76 -6.25 7.42
C ARG A 137 22.17 -6.06 6.88
N ASN A 138 22.42 -6.41 5.62
CA ASN A 138 23.72 -6.12 4.99
C ASN A 138 23.94 -4.61 4.83
N LEU A 139 22.90 -3.85 4.50
CA LEU A 139 22.99 -2.39 4.38
C LEU A 139 23.21 -1.72 5.73
N THR A 140 22.75 -2.31 6.84
CA THR A 140 22.95 -1.75 8.18
C THR A 140 24.41 -1.81 8.65
N GLN A 141 25.30 -2.49 7.92
CA GLN A 141 26.74 -2.55 8.18
C GLN A 141 27.53 -1.48 7.40
N THR A 142 26.84 -0.53 6.77
CA THR A 142 27.44 0.52 5.93
C THR A 142 27.14 1.90 6.49
N GLY A 143 27.84 2.95 6.04
CA GLY A 143 27.53 4.35 6.38
C GLY A 143 26.31 4.93 5.67
N LEU A 144 25.40 4.10 5.15
CA LEU A 144 24.20 4.57 4.45
C LEU A 144 23.15 5.11 5.42
N ARG A 145 22.27 5.96 4.87
CA ARG A 145 21.07 6.40 5.57
C ARG A 145 19.81 5.89 4.86
N ALA A 146 18.88 5.36 5.63
CA ALA A 146 17.59 4.90 5.14
C ALA A 146 16.46 5.80 5.65
N LEU A 147 15.50 6.08 4.77
CA LEU A 147 14.17 6.59 5.13
C LEU A 147 13.16 5.53 4.78
N ILE A 148 12.44 5.03 5.78
CA ILE A 148 11.29 4.15 5.61
C ILE A 148 10.07 4.97 6.04
N TYR A 149 9.02 4.99 5.23
CA TYR A 149 7.80 5.67 5.62
C TYR A 149 6.54 4.93 5.16
N SER A 150 5.47 5.12 5.92
CA SER A 150 4.17 4.47 5.68
C SER A 150 3.03 5.47 5.85
N GLY A 151 2.04 5.43 4.98
CA GLY A 151 0.74 6.02 5.29
C GLY A 151 0.06 5.24 6.41
N ASP A 152 -0.41 5.91 7.45
CA ASP A 152 -1.02 5.21 8.60
C ASP A 152 -2.45 4.69 8.32
N HIS A 153 -3.03 5.03 7.16
CA HIS A 153 -4.34 4.53 6.69
C HIS A 153 -4.22 3.46 5.59
N ASP A 154 -3.00 3.03 5.26
CA ASP A 154 -2.79 1.87 4.38
C ASP A 154 -3.09 0.56 5.12
N MET A 155 -4.02 -0.23 4.60
CA MET A 155 -4.30 -1.59 5.10
C MET A 155 -3.56 -2.66 4.30
N SER A 156 -3.11 -2.34 3.08
CA SER A 156 -2.44 -3.30 2.20
C SER A 156 -1.04 -3.63 2.71
N ILE A 157 -0.27 -2.62 3.15
CA ILE A 157 1.03 -2.76 3.81
C ILE A 157 1.03 -1.85 5.05
N PRO A 158 0.38 -2.28 6.15
CA PRO A 158 0.14 -1.41 7.28
C PRO A 158 1.45 -1.07 8.01
N HIS A 159 1.53 0.17 8.50
CA HIS A 159 2.71 0.69 9.21
C HIS A 159 3.17 -0.18 10.38
N VAL A 160 2.25 -0.86 11.07
CA VAL A 160 2.59 -1.82 12.14
C VAL A 160 3.41 -3.00 11.62
N GLY A 161 3.13 -3.48 10.41
CA GLY A 161 3.94 -4.53 9.77
C GLY A 161 5.32 -4.02 9.38
N THR A 162 5.43 -2.77 8.96
CA THR A 162 6.72 -2.10 8.72
C THR A 162 7.52 -1.92 10.01
N GLN A 163 6.87 -1.58 11.13
CA GLN A 163 7.52 -1.50 12.45
C GLN A 163 8.08 -2.85 12.89
N GLU A 164 7.30 -3.94 12.77
CA GLU A 164 7.78 -5.29 13.05
C GLU A 164 8.96 -5.68 12.15
N TRP A 165 8.90 -5.31 10.86
CA TRP A 165 10.02 -5.50 9.94
C TRP A 165 11.28 -4.74 10.39
N ILE A 166 11.16 -3.48 10.83
CA ILE A 166 12.29 -2.69 11.37
C ILE A 166 12.82 -3.33 12.66
N ASN A 167 11.93 -3.74 13.59
CA ASN A 167 12.31 -4.38 14.84
C ASN A 167 13.13 -5.65 14.60
N SER A 168 12.83 -6.41 13.55
CA SER A 168 13.59 -7.61 13.17
C SER A 168 15.05 -7.36 12.74
N LEU A 169 15.41 -6.10 12.46
CA LEU A 169 16.78 -5.69 12.15
C LEU A 169 17.64 -5.54 13.42
N ASN A 170 17.02 -5.48 14.61
CA ASN A 170 17.70 -5.35 15.90
C ASN A 170 18.66 -4.14 15.97
N LEU A 171 18.18 -2.98 15.51
CA LEU A 171 18.91 -1.72 15.54
C LEU A 171 18.75 -1.01 16.89
N THR A 172 19.70 -0.16 17.24
CA THR A 172 19.63 0.65 18.47
C THR A 172 18.69 1.84 18.23
N VAL A 173 17.80 2.12 19.19
CA VAL A 173 16.95 3.33 19.14
C VAL A 173 17.80 4.55 19.50
N ASP A 174 17.87 5.51 18.57
CA ASP A 174 18.63 6.75 18.69
C ASP A 174 17.72 7.93 19.07
N ASP A 175 16.51 7.98 18.51
CA ASP A 175 15.47 8.94 18.87
C ASP A 175 14.16 8.18 19.07
N THR A 176 13.49 8.42 20.19
CA THR A 176 12.28 7.68 20.59
C THR A 176 11.07 8.09 19.77
N TRP A 177 10.03 7.25 19.78
CA TRP A 177 8.79 7.49 19.04
C TRP A 177 8.14 8.81 19.45
N ARG A 178 8.07 9.77 18.51
CA ARG A 178 7.53 11.11 18.76
C ARG A 178 6.78 11.65 17.56
N ALA A 179 5.93 12.65 17.79
CA ALA A 179 5.26 13.34 16.70
C ALA A 179 6.26 14.18 15.86
N TRP A 180 5.99 14.29 14.57
CA TRP A 180 6.62 15.27 13.68
C TRP A 180 5.55 16.17 13.05
N TYR A 181 5.96 17.38 12.66
CA TYR A 181 5.03 18.46 12.38
C TYR A 181 5.29 19.14 11.04
N THR A 182 4.23 19.52 10.34
CA THR A 182 4.27 20.42 9.19
C THR A 182 3.30 21.55 9.49
N ASP A 183 3.80 22.79 9.47
CA ASP A 183 3.01 24.00 9.74
C ASP A 183 2.22 23.94 11.06
N ALA A 184 2.93 23.54 12.13
CA ALA A 184 2.39 23.37 13.48
C ALA A 184 1.25 22.34 13.62
N GLN A 185 1.04 21.48 12.62
CA GLN A 185 0.11 20.35 12.68
C GLN A 185 0.87 19.04 12.70
N VAL A 186 0.37 18.07 13.46
CA VAL A 186 0.94 16.71 13.50
C VAL A 186 0.79 16.10 12.11
N SER A 187 1.92 15.79 11.49
CA SER A 187 1.98 15.12 10.18
C SER A 187 2.17 13.62 10.30
N GLY A 188 2.49 13.13 11.49
CA GLY A 188 2.61 11.73 11.83
C GLY A 188 3.58 11.54 12.98
N TYR A 189 4.20 10.37 13.05
CA TYR A 189 5.13 10.01 14.10
C TYR A 189 6.43 9.46 13.50
N THR A 190 7.54 9.66 14.18
CA THR A 190 8.87 9.29 13.72
C THR A 190 9.66 8.62 14.84
N GLN A 191 10.55 7.72 14.45
CA GLN A 191 11.55 7.11 15.32
C GLN A 191 12.84 6.90 14.53
N ARG A 192 13.98 7.08 15.19
CA ARG A 192 15.29 6.95 14.57
C ARG A 192 16.05 5.79 15.18
N PHE A 193 16.73 5.06 14.33
CA PHE A 193 17.54 3.91 14.68
C PHE A 193 18.96 4.06 14.12
N THR A 194 19.94 3.46 14.78
CA THR A 194 21.34 3.47 14.39
C THR A 194 21.99 2.10 14.54
N ASN A 195 23.08 1.90 13.78
CA ASN A 195 24.02 0.80 13.95
C ASN A 195 25.38 1.26 13.43
N ASP A 196 26.29 1.64 14.32
CA ASP A 196 27.55 2.32 13.99
C ASP A 196 27.28 3.55 13.09
N ASP A 197 27.85 3.58 11.88
CA ASP A 197 27.69 4.66 10.90
C ASP A 197 26.34 4.63 10.14
N PHE A 198 25.58 3.53 10.25
CA PHE A 198 24.27 3.40 9.62
C PHE A 198 23.20 4.17 10.40
N SER A 199 22.26 4.79 9.68
CA SER A 199 21.04 5.32 10.31
C SER A 199 19.77 5.03 9.52
N LEU A 200 18.70 4.74 10.24
CA LEU A 200 17.36 4.54 9.69
C LEU A 200 16.38 5.48 10.37
N THR A 201 15.67 6.26 9.58
CA THR A 201 14.52 7.05 10.05
C THR A 201 13.25 6.37 9.58
N PHE A 202 12.37 6.06 10.51
CA PHE A 202 11.03 5.58 10.21
C PHE A 202 10.00 6.67 10.51
N ALA A 203 9.08 6.91 9.58
CA ALA A 203 8.01 7.89 9.76
C ALA A 203 6.66 7.37 9.28
N THR A 204 5.60 7.65 10.03
CA THR A 204 4.23 7.57 9.52
C THR A 204 3.80 8.91 8.94
N VAL A 205 2.91 8.87 7.95
CA VAL A 205 2.24 10.05 7.41
C VAL A 205 0.74 9.96 7.75
N LYS A 206 0.29 10.85 8.62
CA LYS A 206 -1.04 10.84 9.23
C LYS A 206 -2.14 11.13 8.22
N GLY A 207 -3.09 10.21 8.09
CA GLY A 207 -4.19 10.31 7.16
C GLY A 207 -3.78 10.03 5.71
N ALA A 208 -2.64 9.36 5.49
CA ALA A 208 -2.19 8.98 4.15
C ALA A 208 -2.40 7.47 3.92
N GLY A 209 -2.71 7.11 2.68
CA GLY A 209 -2.86 5.73 2.23
C GLY A 209 -1.55 5.12 1.72
N HIS A 210 -1.67 4.06 0.91
CA HIS A 210 -0.53 3.30 0.37
C HIS A 210 0.43 4.17 -0.42
N VAL A 211 -0.09 5.01 -1.32
CA VAL A 211 0.70 6.00 -2.06
C VAL A 211 0.62 7.33 -1.30
N ALA A 212 1.38 7.45 -0.21
CA ALA A 212 1.18 8.52 0.78
C ALA A 212 1.18 9.95 0.18
N ILE A 213 2.01 10.21 -0.84
CA ILE A 213 2.10 11.51 -1.55
C ILE A 213 0.78 11.90 -2.24
N GLU A 214 -0.03 10.93 -2.70
CA GLU A 214 -1.31 11.21 -3.36
C GLU A 214 -2.35 11.75 -2.35
N PHE A 215 -2.25 11.36 -1.08
CA PHE A 215 -3.19 11.76 -0.02
C PHE A 215 -2.70 12.95 0.81
N ARG A 216 -1.38 13.04 1.03
CA ARG A 216 -0.72 14.03 1.90
C ARG A 216 0.52 14.62 1.23
N PRO A 217 0.35 15.35 0.10
CA PRO A 217 1.47 15.83 -0.71
C PRO A 217 2.37 16.81 0.03
N ARG A 218 1.78 17.70 0.83
CA ARG A 218 2.49 18.73 1.60
C ARG A 218 3.39 18.10 2.67
N GLU A 219 2.84 17.16 3.43
CA GLU A 219 3.54 16.46 4.51
C GLU A 219 4.66 15.58 3.94
N CYS A 220 4.38 14.83 2.88
CA CYS A 220 5.40 14.00 2.22
C CYS A 220 6.53 14.86 1.63
N TYR A 221 6.21 16.01 1.03
CA TYR A 221 7.21 16.96 0.55
C TYR A 221 8.08 17.53 1.69
N ALA A 222 7.46 17.92 2.81
CA ALA A 222 8.19 18.39 3.98
C ALA A 222 9.14 17.31 4.54
N MET A 223 8.66 16.07 4.62
CA MET A 223 9.45 14.92 5.08
C MET A 223 10.67 14.68 4.18
N ILE A 224 10.48 14.55 2.87
CA ILE A 224 11.59 14.24 1.95
C ILE A 224 12.59 15.40 1.89
N LYS A 225 12.11 16.65 1.93
CA LYS A 225 12.97 17.85 1.96
C LYS A 225 13.84 17.88 3.21
N ARG A 226 13.27 17.63 4.40
CA ARG A 226 14.03 17.57 5.66
C ARG A 226 15.05 16.44 5.63
N TRP A 227 14.64 15.26 5.17
CA TRP A 227 15.53 14.11 5.09
C TRP A 227 16.74 14.39 4.19
N PHE A 228 16.55 14.90 2.96
CA PHE A 228 17.67 15.26 2.08
C PHE A 228 18.59 16.33 2.67
N ALA A 229 18.03 17.30 3.38
CA ALA A 229 18.79 18.35 4.06
C ALA A 229 19.42 17.90 5.39
N SER A 230 19.27 16.62 5.77
CA SER A 230 19.73 16.07 7.06
C SER A 230 19.13 16.76 8.29
N PHE A 231 17.94 17.34 8.14
CA PHE A 231 17.17 17.86 9.26
C PHE A 231 16.30 16.76 9.86
N PRO A 232 16.11 16.74 11.20
CA PRO A 232 15.13 15.88 11.83
C PRO A 232 13.72 16.14 11.29
N LEU A 233 12.89 15.09 11.31
CA LEU A 233 11.45 15.23 11.05
C LEU A 233 10.74 15.91 12.22
#